data_AF-A0A970PXG6-F1
#
_entry.id   AF-A0A970PXG6-F1
#
_cell.length_a   1.000
_cell.length_b   1.000
_cell.length_c   1.000
_cell.angle_alpha   90.00
_cell.angle_beta   90.00
_cell.angle_gamma   90.00
#
_symmetry.space_group_name_H-M   'P 1'
#
loop_
_entity.id
_entity.type
_entity.pdbx_description
1 polymer ?
#
loop_
_entity_poly.entity_id
_entity_poly.type
_entity_poly.pdbx_seq_one_letter_code
_entity_poly.pdbx_strand_id
1 'polypeptide(L)'
;AVTHRVTEVVQEEGQISFLTKGDANVGSDASVITPDMLEGKYLGRVGGLGRLAIFLQTPMGLLIFVVTPLLLFIVYDMVMRSRRGRKSSREAELEAELEALRAAQTSDEATQLQPEIKAP
;
A
#
# COMPACT_ATOMS: atom_id res chain seq x y z
N ALA A 1 11.70 -34.19 -6.21
CA ALA A 1 11.21 -34.18 -4.82
C ALA A 1 9.75 -34.61 -4.84
N VAL A 2 9.37 -35.56 -3.99
CA VAL A 2 8.01 -36.09 -3.89
C VAL A 2 7.42 -35.53 -2.60
N THR A 3 6.25 -34.91 -2.66
CA THR A 3 5.55 -34.33 -1.51
C THR A 3 4.45 -35.30 -1.09
N HIS A 4 4.40 -35.66 0.20
CA HIS A 4 3.37 -36.54 0.76
C HIS A 4 2.39 -35.72 1.62
N ARG A 5 1.10 -36.06 1.57
CA ARG A 5 0.06 -35.39 2.35
C ARG A 5 -0.47 -36.33 3.44
N VAL A 6 -0.57 -35.82 4.67
CA VAL A 6 -1.23 -36.55 5.76
C VAL A 6 -2.72 -36.66 5.45
N THR A 7 -3.24 -37.88 5.49
CA THR A 7 -4.61 -38.22 5.10
C THR A 7 -5.49 -38.62 6.26
N GLU A 8 -4.92 -39.15 7.35
CA GLU A 8 -5.69 -39.65 8.49
C GLU A 8 -4.88 -39.51 9.80
N VAL A 9 -5.59 -39.21 10.89
CA VAL A 9 -5.03 -39.10 12.24
C VAL A 9 -5.61 -40.25 13.06
N VAL A 10 -4.77 -41.21 13.43
CA VAL A 10 -5.18 -42.35 14.26
C VAL A 10 -4.65 -42.11 15.67
N GLN A 11 -5.54 -42.23 16.65
CA GLN A 11 -5.22 -42.04 18.06
C GLN A 11 -5.48 -43.36 18.79
N GLU A 12 -4.42 -44.10 19.06
CA GLU A 12 -4.44 -45.33 19.87
C GLU A 12 -3.57 -45.14 21.11
N GLU A 13 -4.08 -45.57 22.26
CA GLU A 13 -3.35 -45.61 23.55
C GLU A 13 -2.67 -44.29 23.99
N GLY A 14 -3.24 -43.14 23.60
CA GLY A 14 -2.71 -41.82 23.97
C GLY A 14 -1.53 -41.35 23.12
N GLN A 15 -1.15 -42.09 22.08
CA GLN A 15 -0.17 -41.68 21.08
C GLN A 15 -0.88 -41.28 19.78
N ILE A 16 -0.51 -40.11 19.25
CA ILE A 16 -1.06 -39.58 18.00
C ILE A 16 -0.17 -40.04 16.85
N SER A 17 -0.74 -40.79 15.93
CA SER A 17 -0.07 -41.43 14.81
C SER A 17 -0.66 -40.95 13.49
N PHE A 18 0.17 -40.56 12.52
CA PHE A 18 -0.27 -39.99 11.24
C PHE A 18 -0.03 -40.95 10.09
N LEU A 19 -1.08 -41.23 9.30
CA LEU A 19 -0.94 -41.93 8.02
C LEU A 19 -0.74 -40.89 6.90
N THR A 20 0.31 -41.06 6.12
CA THR A 20 0.58 -40.25 4.93
C THR A 20 0.26 -41.00 3.66
N LYS A 21 -0.26 -40.28 2.66
CA LYS A 21 -0.45 -40.80 1.32
C LYS A 21 0.33 -39.92 0.34
N GLY A 22 1.15 -40.54 -0.50
CA GLY A 22 1.83 -39.84 -1.58
C GLY A 22 0.88 -39.56 -2.75
N ASP A 23 1.03 -38.39 -3.38
CA ASP A 23 0.19 -37.96 -4.52
C ASP A 23 0.30 -38.89 -5.76
N ALA A 24 1.29 -39.79 -5.78
CA ALA A 24 1.57 -40.71 -6.89
C ALA A 24 1.22 -42.18 -6.62
N ASN A 25 0.72 -42.55 -5.43
CA ASN A 25 0.44 -43.94 -5.06
C ASN A 25 -1.06 -44.18 -4.76
N VAL A 26 -1.62 -45.24 -5.35
CA VAL A 26 -3.04 -45.61 -5.20
C VAL A 26 -3.32 -46.21 -3.81
N GLY A 27 -2.32 -46.85 -3.18
CA GLY A 27 -2.39 -47.41 -1.82
C GLY A 27 -1.84 -46.48 -0.75
N SER A 28 -2.37 -46.55 0.47
CA SER A 28 -1.84 -45.87 1.66
C SER A 28 -0.44 -46.41 1.97
N ASP A 29 0.58 -45.56 1.95
CA ASP A 29 1.93 -45.99 2.36
C ASP A 29 1.92 -46.24 3.87
N ALA A 30 2.25 -47.48 4.24
CA ALA A 30 2.20 -48.05 5.59
C ALA A 30 3.36 -47.55 6.48
N SER A 31 3.66 -46.26 6.46
CA SER A 31 4.59 -45.64 7.40
C SER A 31 3.81 -44.73 8.32
N VAL A 32 3.51 -45.24 9.51
CA VAL A 32 2.92 -44.50 10.62
C VAL A 32 3.99 -43.54 11.14
N ILE A 33 3.77 -42.24 10.97
CA ILE A 33 4.74 -41.21 11.35
C ILE A 33 4.30 -40.55 12.65
N THR A 34 5.24 -40.41 13.59
CA THR A 34 5.05 -39.71 14.86
C THR A 34 5.00 -38.19 14.68
N PRO A 35 4.41 -37.44 15.64
CA PRO A 35 4.27 -35.98 15.57
C PRO A 35 5.61 -35.23 15.48
N ASP A 36 6.70 -35.87 15.87
CA ASP A 36 8.05 -35.30 15.90
C ASP A 36 8.65 -35.12 14.49
N MET A 37 8.08 -35.81 13.50
CA MET A 37 8.48 -35.74 12.08
C MET A 37 7.63 -34.73 11.28
N LEU A 38 6.71 -34.01 11.94
CA LEU A 38 5.89 -32.98 11.32
C LEU A 38 6.64 -31.64 11.28
N GLU A 39 7.29 -31.34 10.15
CA GLU A 39 8.07 -30.10 9.97
C GLU A 39 7.22 -28.82 9.91
N GLY A 40 5.89 -28.91 9.71
CA GLY A 40 5.04 -27.73 9.74
C GLY A 40 3.58 -27.97 9.35
N LYS A 41 2.69 -27.14 9.90
CA LYS A 41 1.27 -27.11 9.54
C LYS A 41 1.08 -26.22 8.32
N TYR A 42 0.49 -26.74 7.24
CA TYR A 42 0.13 -25.92 6.09
C TYR A 42 -0.96 -24.90 6.47
N LEU A 43 -0.57 -23.65 6.72
CA LEU A 43 -1.48 -22.58 7.14
C LEU A 43 -2.25 -21.91 5.99
N GLY A 44 -1.82 -22.11 4.74
CA GLY A 44 -2.52 -21.61 3.56
C GLY A 44 -1.62 -21.37 2.35
N ARG A 45 -2.25 -21.22 1.18
CA ARG A 45 -1.59 -20.81 -0.07
C ARG A 45 -1.97 -19.38 -0.37
N VAL A 46 -0.99 -18.48 -0.47
CA VAL A 46 -1.25 -17.20 -1.15
C VAL A 46 -1.24 -17.48 -2.66
N GLY A 47 -2.42 -17.76 -3.20
CA GLY A 47 -2.60 -17.96 -4.64
C GLY A 47 -2.11 -16.72 -5.40
N GLY A 48 -1.23 -16.92 -6.39
CA GLY A 48 -0.75 -15.84 -7.27
C GLY A 48 0.69 -15.40 -7.02
N LEU A 49 1.28 -15.61 -5.83
CA LEU A 49 2.70 -15.27 -5.58
C LEU A 49 3.65 -16.02 -6.51
N GLY A 50 3.38 -17.30 -6.78
CA GLY A 50 4.18 -18.08 -7.74
C GLY A 50 4.07 -17.54 -9.17
N ARG A 51 2.91 -17.01 -9.57
CA ARG A 51 2.72 -16.43 -10.90
C ARG A 51 3.46 -15.09 -11.03
N LEU A 52 3.47 -14.29 -9.97
CA LEU A 52 4.28 -13.07 -9.90
C LEU A 52 5.77 -13.40 -9.94
N ALA A 53 6.23 -14.39 -9.18
CA ALA A 53 7.63 -14.81 -9.17
C ALA A 53 8.10 -15.27 -10.58
N ILE A 54 7.30 -16.10 -11.26
CA ILE A 54 7.58 -16.52 -12.64
C ILE A 54 7.52 -15.33 -13.60
N PHE A 55 6.59 -14.40 -13.41
CA PHE A 55 6.50 -13.19 -14.23
C PHE A 55 7.73 -12.29 -14.08
N LEU A 56 8.21 -12.05 -12.85
CA LEU A 56 9.43 -11.27 -12.58
C LEU A 56 10.70 -11.91 -13.19
N GLN A 57 10.73 -13.24 -13.34
CA GLN A 57 11.83 -13.93 -14.03
C GLN A 57 11.84 -13.71 -15.55
N THR A 58 10.74 -13.23 -16.15
CA THR A 58 10.72 -12.91 -17.58
C THR A 58 11.36 -11.54 -17.83
N PRO A 59 12.07 -11.34 -18.96
CA PRO A 59 12.69 -10.06 -19.29
C PRO A 59 11.67 -8.92 -19.38
N MET A 60 10.47 -9.20 -19.90
CA MET A 60 9.38 -8.23 -19.96
C MET A 60 8.82 -7.91 -18.57
N GLY A 61 8.65 -8.91 -17.70
CA GLY A 61 8.14 -8.70 -16.35
C GLY A 61 9.12 -7.90 -15.48
N LEU A 62 10.43 -8.16 -15.60
CA LEU A 62 11.46 -7.34 -14.97
C LEU A 62 11.44 -5.90 -15.48
N LEU A 63 11.37 -5.71 -16.80
CA LEU A 63 11.31 -4.38 -17.41
C LEU A 63 10.12 -3.59 -16.89
N ILE A 64 8.92 -4.18 -16.90
CA ILE A 64 7.71 -3.56 -16.36
C ILE A 64 7.91 -3.25 -14.88
N PHE A 65 8.43 -4.18 -14.09
CA PHE A 65 8.65 -3.98 -12.66
C PHE A 65 9.60 -2.81 -12.34
N VAL A 66 10.59 -2.54 -13.19
CA VAL A 66 11.52 -1.41 -13.04
C VAL A 66 10.94 -0.11 -13.62
N VAL A 67 10.28 -0.18 -14.78
CA VAL A 67 9.74 0.99 -15.48
C VAL A 67 8.47 1.53 -14.80
N THR A 68 7.61 0.66 -14.28
CA THR A 68 6.38 1.04 -13.57
C THR A 68 6.64 1.99 -12.40
N PRO A 69 7.54 1.71 -11.43
CA PRO A 69 7.79 2.65 -10.34
C PRO A 69 8.41 3.97 -10.82
N LEU A 70 9.23 3.95 -11.88
CA LEU A 70 9.76 5.17 -12.50
C LEU A 70 8.64 6.02 -13.11
N LEU A 71 7.74 5.41 -13.89
CA LEU A 71 6.57 6.10 -14.45
C LEU A 71 5.64 6.63 -13.37
N LEU A 72 5.35 5.82 -12.35
CA LEU A 72 4.53 6.24 -11.20
C LEU A 72 5.17 7.42 -10.48
N PHE A 73 6.49 7.42 -10.32
CA PHE A 73 7.22 8.55 -9.73
C PHE A 73 7.09 9.82 -10.56
N ILE A 74 7.24 9.73 -11.87
CA ILE A 74 7.07 10.89 -12.78
C ILE A 74 5.65 11.44 -12.72
N VAL A 75 4.64 10.57 -12.80
CA VAL A 75 3.23 10.97 -12.71
C VAL A 75 2.94 11.60 -11.36
N TYR A 76 3.46 11.00 -10.28
CA TYR A 76 3.32 11.53 -8.93
C TYR A 76 3.94 12.92 -8.80
N ASP A 77 5.19 13.12 -9.26
CA ASP A 77 5.84 14.44 -9.22
C ASP A 77 5.07 15.46 -10.06
N MET A 78 4.60 15.10 -11.26
CA MET A 78 3.82 15.99 -12.11
C MET A 78 2.51 16.43 -11.43
N VAL A 79 1.76 15.48 -10.86
CA VAL A 79 0.52 15.78 -10.12
C VAL A 79 0.80 16.64 -8.88
N MET A 80 1.84 16.30 -8.12
CA MET A 80 2.27 17.03 -6.92
C MET A 80 2.70 18.46 -7.28
N ARG A 81 3.42 18.63 -8.39
CA ARG A 81 3.88 19.92 -8.92
C ARG A 81 2.71 20.80 -9.34
N SER A 82 1.79 20.28 -10.14
CA SER A 82 0.60 21.02 -10.57
C SER A 82 -0.29 21.43 -9.39
N ARG A 83 -0.37 20.59 -8.34
CA ARG A 83 -1.10 20.94 -7.11
C ARG A 83 -0.42 22.05 -6.32
N ARG A 84 0.91 22.07 -6.24
CA ARG A 84 1.67 23.16 -5.58
C ARG A 84 1.50 24.49 -6.31
N GLY A 85 1.60 24.50 -7.64
CA GLY A 85 1.40 25.72 -8.44
C GLY A 85 0.04 26.37 -8.21
N ARG A 86 -1.03 25.57 -8.18
CA ARG A 86 -2.39 26.07 -7.89
C ARG A 86 -2.56 26.62 -6.48
N LYS A 87 -1.88 26.05 -5.48
CA LYS A 87 -1.93 26.58 -4.10
C LYS A 87 -1.24 27.94 -4.00
N SER A 88 -0.05 28.06 -4.59
CA SER A 88 0.72 29.32 -4.58
C SER A 88 -0.04 30.47 -5.25
N SER A 89 -0.66 30.25 -6.42
CA SER A 89 -1.48 31.31 -7.04
C SER A 89 -2.66 31.73 -6.16
N ARG A 90 -3.31 30.77 -5.50
CA ARG A 90 -4.45 31.05 -4.63
C ARG A 90 -4.06 31.76 -3.34
N GLU A 91 -2.91 31.44 -2.78
CA GLU A 91 -2.34 32.15 -1.62
C GLU A 91 -2.00 33.61 -1.99
N ALA A 92 -1.38 33.84 -3.15
CA ALA A 92 -1.09 35.19 -3.64
C ALA A 92 -2.36 36.01 -3.93
N GLU A 93 -3.40 35.41 -4.50
CA GLU A 93 -4.71 36.07 -4.70
C GLU A 93 -5.36 36.48 -3.37
N LEU A 94 -5.35 35.58 -2.38
CA LEU A 94 -5.92 35.84 -1.05
C LEU A 94 -5.15 36.94 -0.30
N GLU A 95 -3.82 36.96 -0.40
CA GLU A 95 -2.99 38.01 0.19
C GLU A 95 -3.29 39.37 -0.45
N ALA A 96 -3.40 39.43 -1.78
CA ALA A 96 -3.76 40.67 -2.49
C ALA A 96 -5.15 41.18 -2.11
N GLU A 97 -6.13 40.28 -1.94
CA GLU A 97 -7.49 40.64 -1.49
C GLU A 97 -7.47 41.18 -0.05
N LEU A 98 -6.72 40.55 0.87
CA LEU A 98 -6.56 41.02 2.25
C LEU A 98 -5.89 42.39 2.33
N GLU A 99 -4.87 42.65 1.50
CA GLU A 99 -4.20 43.95 1.44
C GLU A 99 -5.14 45.05 0.92
N ALA A 100 -5.92 44.77 -0.12
CA ALA A 100 -6.91 45.70 -0.64
C ALA A 100 -7.99 46.04 0.41
N LEU A 101 -8.46 45.05 1.18
CA LEU A 101 -9.42 45.27 2.27
C LEU A 101 -8.83 46.11 3.40
N ARG A 102 -7.57 45.86 3.79
CA ARG A 102 -6.89 46.67 4.82
C ARG A 102 -6.66 48.11 4.36
N ALA A 103 -6.30 48.30 3.09
CA ALA A 103 -6.15 49.64 2.51
C ALA A 103 -7.49 50.40 2.51
N ALA A 104 -8.60 49.73 2.14
CA ALA A 104 -9.93 50.32 2.20
C ALA A 104 -10.37 50.67 3.64
N GLN A 105 -10.13 49.77 4.59
CA GLN A 105 -10.44 50.00 6.01
C GLN A 105 -9.64 51.17 6.60
N THR A 106 -8.34 51.26 6.29
CA THR A 106 -7.51 52.36 6.78
C THR A 106 -7.89 53.71 6.15
N SER A 107 -8.32 53.73 4.88
CA SER A 107 -8.87 54.94 4.27
C SER A 107 -10.22 55.36 4.85
N ASP A 108 -11.11 54.41 5.13
CA ASP A 108 -12.41 54.68 5.75
C ASP A 108 -12.24 55.18 7.20
N GLU A 109 -11.31 54.58 7.96
CA GLU A 109 -10.97 55.01 9.33
C GLU A 109 -10.30 56.40 9.35
N ALA A 110 -9.38 56.67 8.41
CA ALA A 110 -8.77 57.99 8.26
C ALA A 110 -9.76 59.08 7.83
N THR A 111 -10.79 58.72 7.06
CA THR A 111 -11.86 59.64 6.65
C THR A 111 -12.82 59.92 7.82
N GLN A 112 -13.07 58.95 8.70
CA GLN A 112 -13.91 59.14 9.89
C GLN A 112 -13.21 59.92 11.02
N LEU A 113 -11.87 59.95 11.08
CA LEU A 113 -11.10 60.71 12.07
C LEU A 113 -10.82 62.18 11.68
N GLN A 114 -11.05 62.56 10.41
CA GLN A 114 -10.83 63.93 9.92
C GLN A 114 -11.97 64.97 10.09
N PRO A 115 -13.21 64.68 10.55
CA PRO A 115 -14.23 65.73 10.67
C PRO A 115 -14.05 66.65 11.89
N GLU A 116 -13.12 66.39 12.81
CA GLU A 116 -13.04 67.13 14.09
C GLU A 116 -11.97 68.25 14.16
N ILE A 117 -11.12 68.44 13.14
CA ILE A 117 -10.00 69.43 13.20
C ILE A 117 -10.24 70.66 12.29
N LYS A 118 -11.45 70.89 11.79
CA LYS A 118 -11.73 72.10 10.99
C LYS A 118 -13.06 72.76 11.32
N ALA A 119 -13.05 73.60 12.35
CA ALA A 119 -13.97 74.71 12.55
C ALA A 119 -13.28 75.79 13.41
N PRO A 120 -13.71 77.06 13.30
CA PRO A 120 -12.98 78.20 12.73
C PRO A 120 -11.80 78.76 13.55
#